data_AF-A0A2G0PYV2-F1
#
_entry.id   AF-A0A2G0PYV2-F1
#
_cell.length_a   1.000
_cell.length_b   1.000
_cell.length_c   1.000
_cell.angle_alpha   90.00
_cell.angle_beta   90.00
_cell.angle_gamma   90.00
#
_symmetry.space_group_name_H-M   'P 1'
#
loop_
_entity.id
_entity.type
_entity.pdbx_description
1 polymer ?
#
loop_
_entity_poly.entity_id
_entity_poly.type
_entity_poly.pdbx_seq_one_letter_code
_entity_poly.pdbx_strand_id
1 'polypeptide(L)'
;MSLKMKNLKKKEMIYDGFEDEFYKLNHTIKSSCCDEKITISVSSLKNLNKLDEHLRVAIKDRIKGIKEFPLSTIMTHNYDDLSVMYDIYDCKMKNVKLLAILAVGERQPARYQVILLGIFKYSEMN
;
A
#
# COMPACT_ATOMS: atom_id res chain seq x y z
N MET A 1 -4.44 -4.17 -23.21
CA MET A 1 -5.41 -3.14 -22.81
C MET A 1 -4.77 -2.31 -21.71
N SER A 2 -4.51 -1.01 -21.92
CA SER A 2 -3.82 -0.18 -20.92
C SER A 2 -4.83 0.32 -19.88
N LEU A 3 -4.79 -0.25 -18.67
CA LEU A 3 -5.54 0.25 -17.52
C LEU A 3 -5.17 1.73 -17.31
N LYS A 4 -6.15 2.64 -17.43
CA LYS A 4 -6.00 4.07 -17.11
C LYS A 4 -6.10 4.31 -15.60
N MET A 5 -5.33 3.59 -14.78
CA MET A 5 -5.18 4.02 -13.39
C MET A 5 -4.40 5.35 -13.37
N LYS A 6 -4.53 6.15 -12.32
CA LYS A 6 -3.65 7.28 -12.02
C LYS A 6 -3.26 7.18 -10.56
N ASN A 7 -1.99 7.40 -10.24
CA ASN A 7 -1.61 7.49 -8.83
C ASN A 7 -2.14 8.82 -8.27
N LEU A 8 -3.05 8.73 -7.31
CA LEU A 8 -3.72 9.87 -6.68
C LEU A 8 -2.86 10.53 -5.61
N LYS A 9 -1.93 9.77 -5.00
CA LYS A 9 -1.07 10.27 -3.94
C LYS A 9 0.35 9.73 -4.05
N LYS A 10 1.32 10.64 -4.03
CA LYS A 10 2.74 10.30 -4.08
C LYS A 10 3.20 9.65 -2.78
N LYS A 11 4.40 9.07 -2.83
CA LYS A 11 5.07 8.44 -1.69
C LYS A 11 5.08 9.36 -0.46
N GLU A 12 4.76 8.80 0.70
CA GLU A 12 4.71 9.51 1.98
C GLU A 12 5.14 8.57 3.11
N MET A 13 6.03 9.01 4.00
CA MET A 13 6.34 8.31 5.24
C MET A 13 5.21 8.58 6.23
N ILE A 14 4.49 7.54 6.65
CA ILE A 14 3.35 7.66 7.56
C ILE A 14 3.79 7.43 9.00
N TYR A 15 4.73 6.51 9.21
CA TYR A 15 5.20 6.11 10.52
C TYR A 15 6.66 5.65 10.45
N ASP A 16 7.44 6.03 11.47
CA ASP A 16 8.82 5.61 11.67
C ASP A 16 9.12 5.65 13.18
N GLY A 17 9.09 4.50 13.84
CA GLY A 17 9.12 4.42 15.30
C GLY A 17 9.24 2.99 15.84
N PHE A 18 8.78 2.76 17.07
CA PHE A 18 8.89 1.47 17.74
C PHE A 18 7.80 0.47 17.33
N GLU A 19 8.04 -0.82 17.64
CA GLU A 19 7.13 -1.92 17.29
C GLU A 19 5.74 -1.79 17.92
N ASP A 20 5.68 -1.39 19.19
CA ASP A 20 4.42 -1.32 19.93
C ASP A 20 3.40 -0.43 19.24
N GLU A 21 3.82 0.77 18.88
CA GLU A 21 3.00 1.75 18.18
C GLU A 21 2.69 1.34 16.75
N PHE A 22 3.62 0.66 16.08
CA PHE A 22 3.43 0.14 14.71
C PHE A 22 2.24 -0.81 14.59
N TYR A 23 2.02 -1.67 15.59
CA TYR A 23 0.88 -2.61 15.59
C TYR A 23 -0.37 -2.07 16.27
N LYS A 24 -0.24 -1.16 17.25
CA LYS A 24 -1.36 -0.67 18.07
C LYS A 24 -2.04 0.58 17.49
N LEU A 25 -1.31 1.42 16.76
CA LEU A 25 -1.85 2.68 16.25
C LEU A 25 -2.52 2.50 14.90
N ASN A 26 -3.64 3.21 14.74
CA ASN A 26 -4.23 3.46 13.45
C ASN A 26 -3.50 4.62 12.79
N HIS A 27 -2.88 4.38 11.64
CA HIS A 27 -2.17 5.39 10.87
C HIS A 27 -3.13 6.09 9.91
N THR A 28 -3.08 7.43 9.85
CA THR A 28 -4.04 8.19 9.04
C THR A 28 -3.39 8.85 7.85
N ILE A 29 -3.96 8.66 6.66
CA ILE A 29 -3.54 9.29 5.42
C ILE A 29 -4.65 10.22 4.94
N LYS A 30 -4.31 11.47 4.64
CA LYS A 30 -5.22 12.35 3.90
C LYS A 30 -5.25 11.95 2.42
N SER A 31 -6.42 11.61 1.90
CA SER A 31 -6.59 11.35 0.46
C SER A 31 -6.92 12.64 -0.28
N SER A 32 -6.15 12.95 -1.32
CA SER A 32 -6.43 14.08 -2.24
C SER A 32 -7.70 13.86 -3.08
N CYS A 33 -8.24 12.63 -3.11
CA CYS A 33 -9.38 12.28 -3.94
C CYS A 33 -10.73 12.63 -3.31
N CYS A 34 -10.81 12.68 -1.97
CA CYS A 34 -12.10 12.87 -1.32
C CYS A 34 -12.08 13.60 0.03
N ASP A 35 -11.00 14.26 0.42
CA ASP A 35 -10.84 14.97 1.71
C ASP A 35 -11.12 14.11 2.97
N GLU A 36 -11.49 12.84 2.79
CA GLU A 36 -11.61 11.84 3.84
C GLU A 36 -10.23 11.37 4.30
N LYS A 37 -10.17 11.09 5.61
CA LYS A 37 -9.02 10.47 6.26
C LYS A 37 -9.11 8.95 6.07
N ILE A 38 -8.19 8.39 5.29
CA ILE A 38 -8.01 6.95 5.20
C ILE A 38 -7.29 6.50 6.46
N THR A 39 -7.90 5.58 7.19
CA THR A 39 -7.33 5.00 8.41
C THR A 39 -6.80 3.62 8.08
N ILE A 40 -5.55 3.35 8.46
CA ILE A 40 -4.83 2.13 8.12
C ILE A 40 -4.34 1.50 9.41
N SER A 41 -4.69 0.23 9.61
CA SER A 41 -4.07 -0.61 10.62
C SER A 41 -3.12 -1.57 9.93
N VAL A 42 -1.89 -1.70 10.43
CA VAL A 42 -0.93 -2.67 9.88
C VAL A 42 -1.47 -4.09 9.95
N SER A 43 -2.21 -4.42 11.02
CA SER A 43 -2.77 -5.76 11.23
C SER A 43 -3.88 -6.15 10.24
N SER A 44 -4.50 -5.18 9.54
CA SER A 44 -5.53 -5.46 8.53
C SER A 44 -4.97 -5.54 7.11
N LEU A 45 -3.69 -5.23 6.90
CA LEU A 45 -3.07 -5.19 5.58
C LEU A 45 -2.99 -6.58 4.96
N LYS A 46 -3.18 -6.63 3.64
CA LYS A 46 -3.10 -7.85 2.85
C LYS A 46 -1.81 -7.86 2.05
N ASN A 47 -1.17 -9.03 1.97
CA ASN A 47 0.00 -9.22 1.12
C ASN A 47 -0.36 -8.96 -0.35
N LEU A 48 0.51 -8.27 -1.10
CA LEU A 48 0.30 -7.92 -2.50
C LEU A 48 -0.03 -9.13 -3.40
N ASN A 49 0.42 -10.34 -3.03
CA ASN A 49 0.10 -11.59 -3.73
C ASN A 49 -1.39 -11.95 -3.74
N LYS A 50 -2.19 -11.37 -2.85
CA LYS A 50 -3.64 -11.60 -2.83
C LYS A 50 -4.39 -10.75 -3.87
N LEU A 51 -3.72 -9.81 -4.55
CA LEU A 51 -4.28 -9.13 -5.70
C LEU A 51 -4.16 -9.99 -6.95
N ASP A 52 -5.08 -9.74 -7.89
CA ASP A 52 -4.99 -10.31 -9.24
C ASP A 52 -3.66 -9.94 -9.92
N GLU A 53 -3.14 -10.87 -10.73
CA GLU A 53 -1.85 -10.71 -11.38
C GLU A 53 -1.80 -9.47 -12.28
N HIS A 54 -2.86 -9.20 -13.05
CA HIS A 54 -2.90 -8.03 -13.93
C HIS A 54 -2.82 -6.73 -13.12
N LEU A 55 -3.48 -6.66 -11.97
CA LEU A 55 -3.42 -5.50 -11.08
C LEU A 55 -2.04 -5.32 -10.47
N ARG A 56 -1.45 -6.41 -10.02
CA ARG A 56 -0.11 -6.42 -9.42
C ARG A 56 0.94 -5.92 -10.42
N VAL A 57 0.90 -6.41 -11.67
CA VAL A 57 1.78 -5.91 -12.75
C VAL A 57 1.56 -4.42 -12.99
N ALA A 58 0.30 -3.97 -13.13
CA ALA A 58 0.00 -2.56 -13.33
C ALA A 58 0.53 -1.67 -12.19
N ILE A 59 0.40 -2.10 -10.94
CA ILE A 59 0.91 -1.37 -9.76
C ILE A 59 2.43 -1.24 -9.83
N LYS A 60 3.15 -2.32 -10.13
CA LYS A 60 4.62 -2.32 -10.24
C LYS A 60 5.13 -1.37 -11.31
N ASP A 61 4.48 -1.34 -12.48
CA ASP A 61 4.86 -0.43 -13.56
C ASP A 61 4.72 1.05 -13.16
N ARG A 62 3.81 1.34 -12.22
CA ARG A 62 3.48 2.70 -11.76
C ARG A 62 4.26 3.13 -10.52
N ILE A 63 4.63 2.19 -9.67
CA ILE A 63 5.41 2.42 -8.46
C ILE A 63 6.82 1.88 -8.69
N LYS A 64 7.71 2.78 -9.14
CA LYS A 64 9.13 2.46 -9.29
C LYS A 64 9.72 2.05 -7.95
N GLY A 65 10.51 0.97 -7.94
CA GLY A 65 11.26 0.50 -6.77
C GLY A 65 10.69 -0.72 -6.07
N ILE A 66 9.49 -1.19 -6.45
CA ILE A 66 8.99 -2.50 -6.01
C ILE A 66 9.84 -3.59 -6.68
N LYS A 67 10.48 -4.43 -5.87
CA LYS A 67 11.27 -5.58 -6.30
C LYS A 67 10.54 -6.87 -5.95
N GLU A 68 10.72 -7.88 -6.78
CA GLU A 68 10.20 -9.21 -6.57
C GLU A 68 11.32 -10.16 -6.18
N PHE A 69 11.05 -11.02 -5.19
CA PHE A 69 11.99 -12.03 -4.76
C PHE A 69 11.28 -13.38 -4.61
N PRO A 70 11.76 -14.45 -5.23
CA PRO A 70 11.24 -15.78 -4.96
C PRO A 70 11.62 -16.17 -3.52
N LEU A 71 10.62 -16.52 -2.71
CA LEU A 71 10.80 -17.08 -1.38
C LEU A 71 10.15 -18.45 -1.36
N SER A 72 10.95 -19.50 -1.60
CA SER A 72 10.46 -20.86 -1.80
C SER A 72 9.43 -20.92 -2.93
N THR A 73 8.17 -21.24 -2.62
CA THR A 73 7.08 -21.38 -3.60
C THR A 73 6.27 -20.09 -3.82
N ILE A 74 6.56 -19.01 -3.09
CA ILE A 74 5.83 -17.74 -3.18
C ILE A 74 6.72 -16.60 -3.68
N MET A 75 6.14 -15.64 -4.41
CA MET A 75 6.85 -14.42 -4.82
C MET A 75 6.64 -13.33 -3.78
N THR A 76 7.67 -12.85 -3.12
CA THR A 76 7.56 -11.69 -2.22
C THR A 76 7.79 -10.39 -2.98
N HIS A 77 7.18 -9.31 -2.47
CA HIS A 77 7.24 -8.00 -3.08
C HIS A 77 7.75 -7.02 -2.03
N ASN A 78 8.90 -6.40 -2.28
CA ASN A 78 9.54 -5.52 -1.31
C ASN A 78 9.83 -4.13 -1.91
N TYR A 79 9.83 -3.12 -1.06
CA TYR A 79 10.25 -1.76 -1.37
C TYR A 79 11.17 -1.28 -0.26
N ASP A 80 12.41 -0.89 -0.60
CA ASP A 80 13.45 -0.53 0.39
C ASP A 80 13.54 -1.54 1.55
N ASP A 81 13.56 -2.84 1.20
CA ASP A 81 13.61 -4.00 2.10
C ASP A 81 12.39 -4.20 3.02
N LEU A 82 11.35 -3.38 2.87
CA LEU A 82 10.07 -3.52 3.57
C LEU A 82 9.07 -4.31 2.73
N SER A 83 8.19 -5.07 3.39
CA SER A 83 7.15 -5.86 2.70
C SER A 83 6.10 -4.95 2.08
N VAL A 84 5.77 -5.18 0.80
CA VAL A 84 4.72 -4.46 0.10
C VAL A 84 3.37 -5.12 0.36
N MET A 85 2.45 -4.36 0.92
CA MET A 85 1.09 -4.76 1.27
C MET A 85 0.07 -3.76 0.73
N TYR A 86 -1.20 -4.14 0.79
CA TYR A 86 -2.29 -3.28 0.34
C TYR A 86 -3.49 -3.30 1.29
N ASP A 87 -4.31 -2.27 1.15
CA ASP A 87 -5.66 -2.24 1.68
C ASP A 87 -6.63 -1.60 0.68
N ILE A 88 -7.91 -1.95 0.79
CA ILE A 88 -8.98 -1.40 -0.04
C ILE A 88 -9.95 -0.63 0.86
N TYR A 89 -10.13 0.65 0.55
CA TYR A 89 -10.98 1.55 1.30
C TYR A 89 -12.15 2.05 0.46
N ASP A 90 -13.36 2.02 1.02
CA ASP A 90 -14.54 2.64 0.42
C ASP A 90 -14.59 4.12 0.78
N CYS A 91 -14.31 5.00 -0.21
CA CYS A 91 -14.50 6.43 -0.03
C CYS A 91 -15.97 6.79 -0.25
N LYS A 92 -16.65 7.17 0.84
CA LYS A 92 -18.10 7.36 0.86
C LYS A 92 -18.51 8.62 0.12
N MET A 93 -17.79 9.72 0.31
CA MET A 93 -18.09 11.01 -0.34
C MET A 93 -18.08 10.96 -1.88
N LYS A 94 -17.27 10.09 -2.48
CA LYS A 94 -17.17 9.96 -3.95
C LYS A 94 -17.75 8.65 -4.47
N ASN A 95 -18.25 7.78 -3.60
CA ASN A 95 -18.74 6.44 -3.92
C ASN A 95 -17.73 5.65 -4.79
N VAL A 96 -16.45 5.67 -4.39
CA VAL A 96 -15.36 4.98 -5.09
C VAL A 96 -14.54 4.13 -4.14
N LYS A 97 -14.08 2.99 -4.62
CA LYS A 97 -13.09 2.17 -3.92
C LYS A 97 -11.69 2.67 -4.23
N LEU A 98 -10.87 2.83 -3.20
CA LEU A 98 -9.47 3.22 -3.30
C LEU A 98 -8.59 2.05 -2.87
N LEU A 99 -7.53 1.81 -3.62
CA LEU A 99 -6.48 0.86 -3.31
C LEU A 99 -5.26 1.61 -2.81
N ALA A 100 -4.89 1.39 -1.54
CA ALA A 100 -3.66 1.92 -0.97
C ALA A 100 -2.58 0.85 -1.02
N ILE A 101 -1.40 1.20 -1.52
CA ILE A 101 -0.21 0.34 -1.56
C ILE A 101 0.81 0.88 -0.58
N LEU A 102 1.27 0.03 0.33
CA LEU A 102 2.17 0.41 1.43
C LEU A 102 3.39 -0.49 1.48
N ALA A 103 4.52 0.06 1.90
CA ALA A 103 5.67 -0.71 2.36
C ALA A 103 5.71 -0.68 3.89
N VAL A 104 5.74 -1.84 4.52
CA VAL A 104 5.67 -1.95 5.98
C VAL A 104 6.66 -2.97 6.53
N GLY A 105 7.16 -2.73 7.73
CA GLY A 105 8.01 -3.68 8.45
C GLY A 105 9.13 -3.02 9.23
N GLU A 106 10.00 -3.86 9.78
CA GLU A 106 11.22 -3.43 10.47
C GLU A 106 12.27 -2.98 9.44
N ARG A 107 12.79 -1.76 9.60
CA ARG A 107 13.83 -1.20 8.72
C ARG A 107 15.23 -1.38 9.30
N GLN A 108 15.33 -1.27 10.62
CA GLN A 108 16.53 -1.47 11.41
C GLN A 108 16.12 -2.00 12.79
N PRO A 109 17.03 -2.61 13.57
CA PRO A 109 16.68 -3.24 14.83
C PRO A 109 15.77 -2.36 15.71
N ALA A 110 14.59 -2.90 16.05
CA ALA A 110 13.56 -2.26 16.86
C ALA A 110 12.97 -0.95 16.29
N ARG A 111 13.11 -0.69 14.99
CA ARG A 111 12.51 0.47 14.32
C ARG A 111 11.73 0.08 13.07
N TYR A 112 10.44 0.38 13.11
CA TYR A 112 9.43 -0.04 12.15
C TYR A 112 8.91 1.13 11.37
N GLN A 113 8.60 0.90 10.10
CA GLN A 113 8.17 1.93 9.16
C GLN A 113 6.87 1.55 8.46
N VAL A 114 6.04 2.55 8.21
CA VAL A 114 4.89 2.47 7.30
C VAL A 114 5.04 3.57 6.26
N ILE A 115 5.23 3.17 5.00
CA ILE A 115 5.42 4.08 3.87
C ILE A 115 4.25 3.89 2.92
N LEU A 116 3.48 4.95 2.66
CA LEU A 116 2.54 4.95 1.54
C LEU A 116 3.35 5.00 0.25
N LEU A 117 3.14 4.06 -0.67
CA LEU A 117 3.75 4.06 -1.99
C LEU A 117 2.83 4.66 -3.06
N GLY A 118 1.52 4.47 -2.91
CA GLY A 118 0.54 5.04 -3.84
C GLY A 118 -0.91 4.76 -3.45
N ILE A 119 -1.82 5.57 -4.01
CA ILE A 119 -3.27 5.38 -3.92
C ILE A 119 -3.84 5.36 -5.34
N PHE A 120 -4.68 4.38 -5.65
CA PHE A 120 -5.33 4.24 -6.95
C PHE A 120 -6.83 4.06 -6.77
N LYS A 121 -7.62 4.40 -7.79
CA LYS A 121 -9.04 4.05 -7.79
C LYS A 121 -9.19 2.60 -8.23
N TYR A 122 -9.78 1.78 -7.36
CA TYR A 122 -10.00 0.36 -7.61
C TYR A 122 -11.12 0.13 -8.65
N SER A 123 -12.06 1.05 -8.81
CA SER A 123 -13.10 0.97 -9.84
C SER A 123 -12.58 1.15 -11.26
N GLU A 124 -11.40 1.74 -11.44
CA GLU A 124 -10.72 1.89 -12.74
C GLU A 124 -9.78 0.68 -13.02
N MET A 125 -9.89 -0.38 -12.20
CA MET A 125 -9.03 -1.56 -12.21
C MET A 125 -9.75 -2.86 -12.61
N ASN A 126 -11.10 -2.84 -12.71
CA ASN A 126 -11.90 -3.95 -13.22
C ASN A 126 -12.28 -3.74 -14.69
#